data_AF-A0A3D1D276-F1
#
_entry.id   AF-A0A3D1D276-F1
#
_cell.length_a   1.000
_cell.length_b   1.000
_cell.length_c   1.000
_cell.angle_alpha   90.00
_cell.angle_beta   90.00
_cell.angle_gamma   90.00
#
_symmetry.space_group_name_H-M   'P 1'
#
loop_
_entity.id
_entity.type
_entity.pdbx_description
1 polymer ?
#
loop_
_entity_poly.entity_id
_entity_poly.type
_entity_poly.pdbx_seq_one_letter_code
_entity_poly.pdbx_strand_id
1 'polypeptide(L)'
;MRKTILFAIVAGTFLVTSCASKKDLVNCQNENRELTSNYQDAKEKLAAANARVSSLEDQLAQQKKDYAALQKNLSQSLSNASSNNVNISKLVDQINESNQYIRHLVEVKSKSDSLNMVLTNNLTRSLSKEELKEVDVQVLKGVVYISLADNMLYKSGSYEISDRAEETLSKIAKIITDYKDYDVLIEGNTDNVPVNTAAASMKNIRNNWDLSALRASSVVQYLIDHFNVAPKRLTAGGRGEFNPLVSNDTAVGRQRNRRTQIIITPKLDQFMDLIDKAPEDSNK
;
A
#
# COMPACT_ATOMS: atom_id res chain seq x y z
N MET A 1 -141.17 52.76 50.27
CA MET A 1 -141.14 52.52 51.73
C MET A 1 -140.32 51.26 51.98
N ARG A 2 -139.10 51.39 52.50
CA ARG A 2 -138.71 51.05 53.88
C ARG A 2 -138.87 49.55 54.23
N LYS A 3 -137.76 48.79 54.30
CA LYS A 3 -137.12 48.39 55.57
C LYS A 3 -135.96 47.39 55.37
N THR A 4 -135.04 47.53 56.31
CA THR A 4 -133.75 46.90 56.62
C THR A 4 -133.79 45.47 57.19
N ILE A 5 -132.75 44.69 56.85
CA ILE A 5 -131.82 43.86 57.68
C ILE A 5 -132.38 42.68 58.52
N LEU A 6 -131.79 41.49 58.31
CA LEU A 6 -131.13 40.53 59.25
C LEU A 6 -130.92 39.21 58.43
N PHE A 7 -129.80 38.51 58.36
CA PHE A 7 -128.96 37.92 59.41
C PHE A 7 -127.60 37.44 58.81
N ALA A 8 -126.56 37.43 59.65
CA ALA A 8 -125.21 36.90 59.39
C ALA A 8 -125.12 35.36 59.45
N ILE A 9 -123.94 34.83 59.06
CA ILE A 9 -123.47 33.41 59.01
C ILE A 9 -123.74 32.80 57.62
N VAL A 10 -122.79 32.69 56.68
CA VAL A 10 -121.59 31.85 56.71
C VAL A 10 -120.45 32.57 55.97
N ALA A 11 -119.48 33.08 56.73
CA ALA A 11 -118.14 33.30 56.24
C ALA A 11 -117.38 31.97 56.39
N GLY A 12 -117.04 31.31 55.29
CA GLY A 12 -116.20 30.12 55.32
C GLY A 12 -116.24 29.31 54.03
N THR A 13 -115.04 29.08 53.48
CA THR A 13 -114.71 28.10 52.41
C THR A 13 -115.20 28.50 51.01
N PHE A 14 -114.36 28.82 50.02
CA PHE A 14 -113.25 28.04 49.47
C PHE A 14 -112.18 28.97 48.84
N LEU A 15 -111.03 29.09 49.50
CA LEU A 15 -109.75 29.50 48.89
C LEU A 15 -108.85 28.27 48.83
N VAL A 16 -109.18 27.26 48.02
CA VAL A 16 -108.21 26.19 47.75
C VAL A 16 -108.56 25.50 46.44
N THR A 17 -107.70 25.64 45.43
CA THR A 17 -107.29 24.58 44.47
C THR A 17 -106.39 25.18 43.39
N SER A 18 -105.13 25.42 43.74
CA SER A 18 -103.98 25.29 42.83
C SER A 18 -102.68 25.49 43.61
N CYS A 19 -102.36 24.55 44.48
CA CYS A 19 -100.98 24.35 44.93
C CYS A 19 -100.74 22.84 44.87
N ALA A 20 -99.86 22.40 43.97
CA ALA A 20 -99.15 21.13 44.15
C ALA A 20 -98.65 21.08 45.60
N SER A 21 -98.67 19.91 46.24
CA SER A 21 -98.24 19.82 47.64
C SER A 21 -96.82 20.37 47.73
N LYS A 22 -96.57 21.27 48.70
CA LYS A 22 -95.27 21.93 48.90
C LYS A 22 -94.11 20.92 49.00
N LYS A 23 -94.41 19.68 49.37
CA LYS A 23 -93.48 18.55 49.45
C LYS A 23 -93.07 18.00 48.09
N ASP A 24 -94.00 17.87 47.14
CA ASP A 24 -93.70 17.35 45.79
C ASP A 24 -92.90 18.36 44.96
N LEU A 25 -93.19 19.66 45.14
CA LEU A 25 -92.39 20.73 44.54
C LEU A 25 -90.95 20.71 45.08
N VAL A 26 -90.77 20.51 46.39
CA VAL A 26 -89.45 20.43 47.02
C VAL A 26 -88.69 19.17 46.58
N ASN A 27 -89.35 18.02 46.46
CA ASN A 27 -88.73 16.80 45.93
C ASN A 27 -88.27 16.99 44.47
N CYS A 28 -89.12 17.53 43.60
CA CYS A 28 -88.78 17.81 42.21
C CYS A 28 -87.64 18.85 42.09
N GLN A 29 -87.59 19.84 42.99
CA GLN A 29 -86.47 20.79 43.07
C GLN A 29 -85.17 20.12 43.53
N ASN A 30 -85.24 19.18 44.48
CA ASN A 30 -84.07 18.42 44.95
C ASN A 30 -83.55 17.46 43.87
N GLU A 31 -84.43 16.72 43.18
CA GLU A 31 -84.07 15.87 42.05
C GLU A 31 -83.45 16.68 40.90
N ASN A 32 -84.00 17.85 40.57
CA ASN A 32 -83.39 18.74 39.58
C ASN A 32 -81.99 19.23 40.01
N ARG A 33 -81.80 19.54 41.29
CA ARG A 33 -80.48 19.91 41.83
C ARG A 33 -79.49 18.75 41.73
N GLU A 34 -79.93 17.53 42.06
CA GLU A 34 -79.12 16.32 42.00
C GLU A 34 -78.76 15.93 40.55
N LEU A 35 -79.74 15.97 39.63
CA LEU A 35 -79.52 15.76 38.19
C LEU A 35 -78.56 16.81 37.62
N THR A 36 -78.69 18.07 38.03
CA THR A 36 -77.77 19.14 37.62
C THR A 36 -76.36 18.86 38.15
N SER A 37 -76.23 18.42 39.41
CA SER A 37 -74.94 18.04 40.00
C SER A 37 -74.29 16.86 39.26
N ASN A 38 -75.04 15.80 39.01
CA ASN A 38 -74.57 14.61 38.29
C ASN A 38 -74.20 14.93 36.84
N TYR A 39 -74.94 15.83 36.18
CA TYR A 39 -74.62 16.30 34.84
C TYR A 39 -73.30 17.09 34.81
N GLN A 40 -73.05 17.95 35.81
CA GLN A 40 -71.79 18.68 35.92
C GLN A 40 -70.62 17.73 36.19
N ASP A 41 -70.75 16.78 37.12
CA ASP A 41 -69.72 15.78 37.41
C ASP A 41 -69.41 14.87 36.20
N ALA A 42 -70.44 14.43 35.48
CA ALA A 42 -70.27 13.68 34.24
C ALA A 42 -69.57 14.51 33.15
N LYS A 43 -69.91 15.80 33.03
CA LYS A 43 -69.28 16.72 32.09
C LYS A 43 -67.81 16.97 32.42
N GLU A 44 -67.46 17.15 33.70
CA GLU A 44 -66.08 17.29 34.16
C GLU A 44 -65.26 16.01 33.91
N LYS A 45 -65.81 14.84 34.24
CA LYS A 45 -65.18 13.55 33.95
C LYS A 45 -64.97 13.32 32.45
N LEU A 46 -65.94 13.69 31.62
CA LEU A 46 -65.83 13.60 30.16
C LEU A 46 -64.73 14.53 29.64
N ALA A 47 -64.67 15.77 30.14
CA ALA A 47 -63.61 16.71 29.78
C ALA A 47 -62.22 16.19 30.19
N ALA A 48 -62.09 15.63 31.40
CA ALA A 48 -60.85 15.02 31.88
C ALA A 48 -60.45 13.78 31.06
N ALA A 49 -61.41 12.92 30.70
CA ALA A 49 -61.18 11.76 29.85
C ALA A 49 -60.74 12.17 28.44
N ASN A 50 -61.39 13.16 27.82
CA ASN A 50 -61.02 13.69 26.51
C ASN A 50 -59.61 14.30 26.52
N ALA A 51 -59.25 15.05 27.57
CA ALA A 51 -57.90 15.58 27.73
C ALA A 51 -56.86 14.46 27.85
N ARG A 52 -57.19 13.37 28.57
CA ARG A 52 -56.31 12.20 28.70
C ARG A 52 -56.17 11.44 27.39
N VAL A 53 -57.24 11.27 26.62
CA VAL A 53 -57.19 10.66 25.28
C VAL A 53 -56.29 11.48 24.35
N SER A 54 -56.48 12.80 24.28
CA SER A 54 -55.62 13.67 23.46
C SER A 54 -54.14 13.56 23.87
N SER A 55 -53.85 13.55 25.16
CA SER A 55 -52.48 13.38 25.65
C SER A 55 -51.89 12.01 25.28
N LEU A 56 -52.68 10.94 25.33
CA LEU A 56 -52.24 9.60 24.92
C LEU A 56 -52.04 9.51 23.41
N GLU A 57 -52.88 10.16 22.61
CA GLU A 57 -52.72 10.25 21.16
C GLU A 57 -51.42 10.99 20.79
N ASP A 58 -51.11 12.09 21.47
CA ASP A 58 -49.85 12.83 21.29
C ASP A 58 -48.63 11.97 21.67
N GLN A 59 -48.71 11.23 22.79
CA GLN A 59 -47.65 10.31 23.19
C GLN A 59 -47.46 9.18 22.18
N LEU A 60 -48.54 8.61 21.64
CA LEU A 60 -48.48 7.57 20.63
C LEU A 60 -47.87 8.10 19.32
N ALA A 61 -48.23 9.31 18.91
CA ALA A 61 -47.66 9.97 17.74
C ALA A 61 -46.15 10.22 17.93
N GLN A 62 -45.75 10.69 19.11
CA GLN A 62 -44.35 10.91 19.46
C GLN A 62 -43.57 9.59 19.49
N GLN A 63 -44.08 8.54 20.14
CA GLN A 63 -43.43 7.21 20.16
C GLN A 63 -43.26 6.62 18.76
N LYS A 64 -44.27 6.76 17.88
CA LYS A 64 -44.16 6.30 16.48
C LYS A 64 -43.05 7.03 15.72
N LYS A 65 -42.91 8.33 15.95
CA LYS A 65 -41.84 9.15 15.35
C LYS A 65 -40.47 8.74 15.87
N ASP A 66 -40.34 8.52 17.19
CA ASP A 66 -39.10 8.10 17.82
C ASP A 66 -38.68 6.70 17.36
N TYR A 67 -39.64 5.78 17.23
CA TYR A 67 -39.39 4.44 16.69
C TYR A 67 -38.90 4.47 15.24
N ALA A 68 -39.51 5.30 14.39
CA ALA A 68 -39.07 5.49 13.01
C ALA A 68 -37.65 6.09 12.93
N ALA A 69 -37.33 7.05 13.79
CA ALA A 69 -35.99 7.62 13.88
C ALA A 69 -34.95 6.59 14.35
N LEU A 70 -35.29 5.77 15.35
CA LEU A 70 -34.44 4.70 15.85
C LEU A 70 -34.18 3.64 14.77
N GLN A 71 -35.21 3.23 14.03
CA GLN A 71 -35.07 2.28 12.92
C GLN A 71 -34.16 2.81 11.81
N LYS A 72 -34.26 4.11 11.50
CA LYS A 72 -33.37 4.77 10.54
C LYS A 72 -31.92 4.77 11.03
N ASN A 73 -31.69 5.12 12.30
CA ASN A 73 -30.36 5.13 12.89
C ASN A 73 -29.74 3.72 12.89
N LEU A 74 -30.51 2.69 13.25
CA LEU A 74 -30.04 1.30 13.24
C LEU A 74 -29.69 0.84 11.82
N SER A 75 -30.53 1.14 10.83
CA SER A 75 -30.28 0.83 9.42
C SER A 75 -29.00 1.52 8.92
N GLN A 76 -28.80 2.79 9.29
CA GLN A 76 -27.60 3.54 8.95
C GLN A 76 -26.35 2.93 9.60
N SER A 77 -26.42 2.58 10.88
CA SER A 77 -25.32 1.92 11.59
C SER A 77 -24.96 0.57 10.98
N LEU A 78 -25.96 -0.24 10.58
CA LEU A 78 -25.71 -1.53 9.93
C LEU A 78 -25.09 -1.35 8.54
N SER A 79 -25.58 -0.38 7.76
CA SER A 79 -25.00 -0.02 6.45
C SER A 79 -23.56 0.48 6.58
N ASN A 80 -23.30 1.36 7.57
CA ASN A 80 -21.95 1.83 7.89
C ASN A 80 -21.04 0.68 8.31
N ALA A 81 -21.51 -0.23 9.17
CA ALA A 81 -20.74 -1.41 9.60
C ALA A 81 -20.42 -2.34 8.42
N SER A 82 -21.38 -2.61 7.54
CA SER A 82 -21.17 -3.38 6.31
C SER A 82 -20.13 -2.71 5.40
N SER A 83 -20.24 -1.39 5.20
CA SER A 83 -19.32 -0.63 4.35
C SER A 83 -17.90 -0.62 4.93
N ASN A 84 -17.78 -0.46 6.26
CA ASN A 84 -16.51 -0.53 6.96
C ASN A 84 -15.87 -1.92 6.84
N ASN A 85 -16.65 -3.00 6.94
CA ASN A 85 -16.14 -4.36 6.75
C ASN A 85 -15.58 -4.58 5.33
N VAL A 86 -16.23 -4.05 4.29
CA VAL A 86 -15.72 -4.10 2.91
C VAL A 86 -14.40 -3.31 2.78
N ASN A 87 -14.33 -2.12 3.36
CA ASN A 87 -13.11 -1.31 3.34
C ASN A 87 -11.95 -1.99 4.10
N ILE A 88 -12.24 -2.62 5.25
CA ILE A 88 -11.25 -3.40 6.02
C ILE A 88 -10.76 -4.58 5.19
N SER A 89 -11.64 -5.32 4.51
CA SER A 89 -11.24 -6.42 3.63
C SER A 89 -10.27 -5.94 2.55
N LYS A 90 -10.59 -4.85 1.86
CA LYS A 90 -9.71 -4.26 0.83
C LYS A 90 -8.35 -3.85 1.39
N LEU A 91 -8.33 -3.22 2.57
CA LEU A 91 -7.07 -2.84 3.23
C LEU A 91 -6.26 -4.06 3.64
N VAL A 92 -6.91 -5.13 4.10
CA VAL A 92 -6.24 -6.40 4.43
C VAL A 92 -5.63 -7.03 3.17
N ASP A 93 -6.34 -7.02 2.05
CA ASP A 93 -5.84 -7.51 0.77
C ASP A 93 -4.60 -6.71 0.32
N GLN A 94 -4.68 -5.38 0.36
CA GLN A 94 -3.55 -4.48 0.05
C GLN A 94 -2.35 -4.69 0.99
N ILE A 95 -2.59 -4.89 2.29
CA ILE A 95 -1.53 -5.20 3.27
C ILE A 95 -0.88 -6.54 2.95
N ASN A 96 -1.66 -7.55 2.58
CA ASN A 96 -1.14 -8.88 2.22
C ASN A 96 -0.27 -8.81 0.96
N GLU A 97 -0.71 -8.10 -0.08
CA GLU A 97 0.07 -7.86 -1.29
C GLU A 97 1.39 -7.12 -0.98
N SER A 98 1.30 -6.03 -0.21
CA SER A 98 2.48 -5.27 0.24
C SER A 98 3.45 -6.14 1.06
N ASN A 99 2.95 -6.97 1.98
CA ASN A 99 3.78 -7.89 2.76
C ASN A 99 4.48 -8.94 1.89
N GLN A 100 3.81 -9.46 0.85
CA GLN A 100 4.45 -10.37 -0.11
C GLN A 100 5.57 -9.69 -0.87
N TYR A 101 5.35 -8.46 -1.34
CA TYR A 101 6.37 -7.65 -2.01
C TYR A 101 7.57 -7.37 -1.10
N ILE A 102 7.33 -6.98 0.16
CA ILE A 102 8.39 -6.75 1.16
C ILE A 102 9.23 -8.02 1.37
N ARG A 103 8.59 -9.20 1.55
CA ARG A 103 9.31 -10.47 1.71
C ARG A 103 10.21 -10.77 0.51
N HIS A 104 9.72 -10.50 -0.69
CA HIS A 104 10.50 -10.73 -1.90
C HIS A 104 11.69 -9.77 -2.02
N LEU A 105 11.51 -8.48 -1.71
CA LEU A 105 12.62 -7.51 -1.66
C LEU A 105 13.69 -7.92 -0.64
N VAL A 106 13.29 -8.40 0.53
CA VAL A 106 14.21 -8.91 1.55
C VAL A 106 14.98 -10.14 1.04
N GLU A 107 14.32 -11.06 0.34
CA GLU A 107 14.97 -12.23 -0.26
C GLU A 107 16.02 -11.82 -1.30
N VAL A 108 15.67 -10.95 -2.24
CA VAL A 108 16.59 -10.45 -3.27
C VAL A 108 17.80 -9.75 -2.64
N LYS A 109 17.56 -8.91 -1.64
CA LYS A 109 18.64 -8.24 -0.90
C LYS A 109 19.54 -9.24 -0.18
N SER A 110 18.97 -10.22 0.51
CA SER A 110 19.75 -11.24 1.23
C SER A 110 20.65 -12.08 0.30
N LYS A 111 20.16 -12.41 -0.91
CA LYS A 111 20.97 -13.09 -1.94
C LYS A 111 22.12 -12.21 -2.43
N SER A 112 21.86 -10.94 -2.68
CA SER A 112 22.88 -9.95 -3.03
C SER A 112 23.95 -9.80 -1.94
N ASP A 113 23.54 -9.71 -0.67
CA ASP A 113 24.47 -9.57 0.45
C ASP A 113 25.33 -10.82 0.63
N SER A 114 24.74 -12.01 0.47
CA SER A 114 25.45 -13.29 0.46
C SER A 114 26.49 -13.37 -0.67
N LEU A 115 26.10 -12.97 -1.88
CA LEU A 115 26.99 -12.84 -3.02
C LEU A 115 28.19 -11.96 -2.70
N ASN A 116 27.93 -10.74 -2.21
CA ASN A 116 28.97 -9.79 -1.85
C ASN A 116 29.97 -10.38 -0.83
N MET A 117 29.44 -11.06 0.20
CA MET A 117 30.27 -11.68 1.23
C MET A 117 31.14 -12.80 0.66
N VAL A 118 30.59 -13.67 -0.20
CA VAL A 118 31.33 -14.77 -0.83
C VAL A 118 32.39 -14.23 -1.79
N LEU A 119 32.05 -13.22 -2.58
CA LEU A 119 32.97 -12.54 -3.49
C LEU A 119 34.13 -11.88 -2.74
N THR A 120 33.81 -11.06 -1.74
CA THR A 120 34.81 -10.39 -0.93
C THR A 120 35.69 -11.41 -0.24
N ASN A 121 35.14 -12.45 0.38
CA ASN A 121 35.95 -13.45 1.08
C ASN A 121 36.84 -14.29 0.15
N ASN A 122 36.33 -14.73 -1.01
CA ASN A 122 37.13 -15.53 -1.95
C ASN A 122 38.20 -14.71 -2.66
N LEU A 123 37.91 -13.45 -3.02
CA LEU A 123 38.87 -12.57 -3.68
C LEU A 123 39.91 -12.04 -2.67
N THR A 124 39.49 -11.56 -1.50
CA THR A 124 40.43 -10.96 -0.52
C THR A 124 41.37 -11.95 0.14
N ARG A 125 40.96 -13.21 0.32
CA ARG A 125 41.83 -14.24 0.94
C ARG A 125 42.89 -14.80 0.01
N SER A 126 42.71 -14.63 -1.30
CA SER A 126 43.54 -15.27 -2.30
C SER A 126 44.33 -14.28 -3.14
N LEU A 127 44.21 -12.97 -2.89
CA LEU A 127 45.01 -11.95 -3.54
C LEU A 127 46.04 -11.40 -2.56
N SER A 128 47.26 -11.15 -3.04
CA SER A 128 48.29 -10.43 -2.30
C SER A 128 47.85 -8.97 -2.02
N LYS A 129 48.52 -8.30 -1.08
CA LYS A 129 48.23 -6.88 -0.77
C LYS A 129 48.45 -5.97 -1.99
N GLU A 130 49.33 -6.38 -2.90
CA GLU A 130 49.64 -5.69 -4.14
C GLU A 130 48.52 -5.87 -5.17
N GLU A 131 48.02 -7.10 -5.35
CA GLU A 131 46.90 -7.40 -6.27
C GLU A 131 45.58 -6.79 -5.80
N LEU A 132 45.36 -6.68 -4.48
CA LEU A 132 44.19 -5.99 -3.93
C LEU A 132 44.13 -4.49 -4.24
N LYS A 133 45.24 -3.88 -4.68
CA LYS A 133 45.23 -2.49 -5.18
C LYS A 133 44.81 -2.39 -6.64
N GLU A 134 44.87 -3.50 -7.37
CA GLU A 134 44.59 -3.59 -8.81
C GLU A 134 43.20 -4.22 -9.10
N VAL A 135 42.52 -4.71 -8.05
CA VAL A 135 41.16 -5.22 -8.07
C VAL A 135 40.26 -4.34 -7.20
N ASP A 136 39.17 -3.84 -7.77
CA ASP A 136 38.12 -3.13 -7.02
C ASP A 136 36.79 -3.89 -7.14
N VAL A 137 36.12 -4.14 -6.01
CA VAL A 137 34.86 -4.88 -5.95
C VAL A 137 33.80 -4.01 -5.31
N GLN A 138 32.72 -3.75 -6.05
CA GLN A 138 31.60 -2.94 -5.58
C GLN A 138 30.29 -3.68 -5.80
N VAL A 139 29.36 -3.53 -4.86
CA VAL A 139 28.01 -4.11 -4.99
C VAL A 139 26.99 -3.00 -4.93
N LEU A 140 26.25 -2.84 -6.02
CA LEU A 140 25.26 -1.79 -6.20
C LEU A 140 23.94 -2.43 -6.61
N LYS A 141 22.92 -2.30 -5.74
CA LYS A 141 21.54 -2.73 -6.03
C LYS A 141 21.40 -4.19 -6.53
N GLY A 142 22.16 -5.13 -5.97
CA GLY A 142 22.11 -6.53 -6.40
C GLY A 142 23.05 -6.90 -7.55
N VAL A 143 23.74 -5.92 -8.13
CA VAL A 143 24.72 -6.10 -9.19
C VAL A 143 26.12 -6.01 -8.60
N VAL A 144 26.96 -6.98 -8.91
CA VAL A 144 28.37 -7.01 -8.48
C VAL A 144 29.24 -6.50 -9.61
N TYR A 145 30.09 -5.53 -9.33
CA TYR A 145 31.08 -4.97 -10.24
C TYR A 145 32.47 -5.37 -9.76
N ILE A 146 33.23 -6.06 -10.60
CA ILE A 146 34.63 -6.42 -10.37
C ILE A 146 35.45 -5.69 -11.41
N SER A 147 36.21 -4.68 -11.00
CA SER A 147 37.11 -3.93 -11.87
C SER A 147 38.52 -4.47 -11.74
N LEU A 148 39.07 -4.96 -12.85
CA LEU A 148 40.42 -5.51 -12.94
C LEU A 148 41.29 -4.61 -13.81
N ALA A 149 42.47 -4.25 -13.32
CA ALA A 149 43.44 -3.49 -14.10
C ALA A 149 43.97 -4.29 -15.31
N ASP A 150 44.29 -3.58 -16.39
CA ASP A 150 44.74 -4.17 -17.66
C ASP A 150 45.94 -5.11 -17.53
N ASN A 151 46.91 -4.73 -16.70
CA ASN A 151 48.15 -5.47 -16.45
C ASN A 151 47.96 -6.78 -15.67
N MET A 152 46.79 -6.98 -15.05
CA MET A 152 46.44 -8.27 -14.42
C MET A 152 45.93 -9.29 -15.43
N LEU A 153 45.34 -8.81 -16.54
CA LEU A 153 44.62 -9.66 -17.47
C LEU A 153 45.39 -9.90 -18.76
N TYR A 154 46.04 -8.87 -19.30
CA TYR A 154 46.57 -8.92 -20.65
C TYR A 154 48.08 -8.71 -20.70
N LYS A 155 48.70 -9.22 -21.75
CA LYS A 155 50.08 -8.82 -22.12
C LYS A 155 50.10 -7.33 -22.45
N SER A 156 51.24 -6.69 -22.21
CA SER A 156 51.41 -5.23 -22.39
C SER A 156 51.00 -4.79 -23.79
N GLY A 157 50.07 -3.83 -23.87
CA GLY A 157 49.56 -3.31 -25.13
C GLY A 157 48.92 -4.36 -26.03
N SER A 158 48.31 -5.41 -25.47
CA SER A 158 47.63 -6.49 -26.19
C SER A 158 46.22 -6.74 -25.65
N TYR A 159 45.46 -7.59 -26.35
CA TYR A 159 44.23 -8.23 -25.85
C TYR A 159 44.45 -9.72 -25.52
N GLU A 160 45.66 -10.24 -25.75
CA GLU A 160 46.03 -11.60 -25.35
C GLU A 160 46.08 -11.70 -23.83
N ILE A 161 45.37 -12.69 -23.29
CA ILE A 161 45.38 -13.03 -21.86
C ILE A 161 46.79 -13.44 -21.44
N SER A 162 47.25 -12.91 -20.31
CA SER A 162 48.54 -13.25 -19.72
C SER A 162 48.43 -14.50 -18.84
N ASP A 163 49.54 -15.23 -18.66
CA ASP A 163 49.55 -16.44 -17.81
C ASP A 163 49.18 -16.11 -16.34
N ARG A 164 49.51 -14.90 -15.87
CA ARG A 164 49.11 -14.43 -14.52
C ARG A 164 47.59 -14.27 -14.38
N ALA A 165 46.88 -14.02 -15.47
CA ALA A 165 45.44 -13.82 -15.44
C ALA A 165 44.68 -15.09 -15.06
N GLU A 166 45.26 -16.27 -15.31
CA GLU A 166 44.64 -17.57 -15.02
C GLU A 166 44.18 -17.67 -13.57
N GLU A 167 45.06 -17.29 -12.63
CA GLU A 167 44.77 -17.38 -11.21
C GLU A 167 43.57 -16.51 -10.83
N THR A 168 43.53 -15.28 -11.34
CA THR A 168 42.43 -14.32 -11.05
C THR A 168 41.14 -14.76 -11.72
N LEU A 169 41.19 -15.14 -13.00
CA LEU A 169 40.03 -15.58 -13.77
C LEU A 169 39.45 -16.90 -13.25
N SER A 170 40.27 -17.83 -12.73
CA SER A 170 39.76 -19.07 -12.13
C SER A 170 38.87 -18.81 -10.90
N LYS A 171 39.25 -17.84 -10.07
CA LYS A 171 38.50 -17.46 -8.86
C LYS A 171 37.16 -16.83 -9.23
N ILE A 172 37.18 -15.95 -10.23
CA ILE A 172 35.97 -15.32 -10.75
C ILE A 172 35.07 -16.36 -11.43
N ALA A 173 35.64 -17.27 -12.20
CA ALA A 173 34.91 -18.35 -12.85
C ALA A 173 34.23 -19.29 -11.86
N LYS A 174 34.89 -19.61 -10.74
CA LYS A 174 34.29 -20.39 -9.65
C LYS A 174 33.03 -19.70 -9.11
N ILE A 175 33.10 -18.41 -8.85
CA ILE A 175 31.94 -17.63 -8.38
C ILE A 175 30.83 -17.62 -9.42
N ILE A 176 31.15 -17.35 -10.70
CA ILE A 176 30.16 -17.38 -11.79
C ILE A 176 29.48 -18.76 -11.87
N THR A 177 30.23 -19.83 -11.62
CA THR A 177 29.73 -21.22 -11.68
C THR A 177 28.87 -21.58 -10.47
N ASP A 178 29.21 -21.09 -9.28
CA ASP A 178 28.42 -21.30 -8.05
C ASP A 178 27.06 -20.57 -8.11
N TYR A 179 27.01 -19.41 -8.78
CA TYR A 179 25.80 -18.59 -8.92
C TYR A 179 25.19 -18.67 -10.32
N LYS A 180 24.62 -19.85 -10.65
CA LYS A 180 24.15 -20.19 -12.01
C LYS A 180 23.00 -19.35 -12.55
N ASP A 181 22.29 -18.64 -11.68
CA ASP A 181 21.11 -17.84 -12.04
C ASP A 181 21.44 -16.40 -12.45
N TYR A 182 22.72 -16.02 -12.45
CA TYR A 182 23.18 -14.70 -12.80
C TYR A 182 23.79 -14.68 -14.21
N ASP A 183 23.61 -13.57 -14.92
CA ASP A 183 24.31 -13.29 -16.16
C ASP A 183 25.56 -12.45 -15.88
N VAL A 184 26.52 -12.52 -16.81
CA VAL A 184 27.82 -11.86 -16.67
C VAL A 184 28.10 -11.02 -17.91
N LEU A 185 28.24 -9.72 -17.69
CA LEU A 185 28.67 -8.76 -18.69
C LEU A 185 30.12 -8.39 -18.43
N ILE A 186 30.98 -8.57 -19.43
CA ILE A 186 32.38 -8.15 -19.38
C ILE A 186 32.55 -6.93 -20.26
N GLU A 187 33.00 -5.82 -19.66
CA GLU A 187 33.21 -4.55 -20.35
C GLU A 187 34.69 -4.15 -20.34
N GLY A 188 35.26 -3.98 -21.53
CA GLY A 188 36.59 -3.40 -21.68
C GLY A 188 36.54 -1.88 -21.70
N ASN A 189 37.51 -1.25 -21.03
CA ASN A 189 37.71 0.20 -21.05
C ASN A 189 39.20 0.50 -21.32
N THR A 190 39.48 1.58 -22.03
CA THR A 190 40.85 2.06 -22.32
C THR A 190 41.08 3.43 -21.70
N ASP A 191 42.34 3.88 -21.74
CA ASP A 191 42.65 5.30 -21.62
C ASP A 191 42.45 6.00 -22.97
N ASN A 192 42.84 7.28 -23.04
CA ASN A 192 42.78 8.10 -24.25
C ASN A 192 44.04 7.99 -25.14
N VAL A 193 44.95 7.05 -24.88
CA VAL A 193 46.14 6.88 -25.71
C VAL A 193 45.71 6.10 -26.95
N PRO A 194 45.99 6.59 -28.17
CA PRO A 194 45.60 5.88 -29.38
C PRO A 194 46.24 4.49 -29.46
N VAL A 195 45.46 3.51 -29.93
CA VAL A 195 45.99 2.16 -30.22
C VAL A 195 47.13 2.23 -31.23
N ASN A 196 48.17 1.42 -31.03
CA ASN A 196 49.27 1.30 -31.97
C ASN A 196 48.86 0.41 -33.15
N THR A 197 48.20 1.00 -34.15
CA THR A 197 47.73 0.30 -35.36
C THR A 197 48.85 -0.27 -36.23
N ALA A 198 50.10 0.15 -36.03
CA ALA A 198 51.26 -0.38 -36.75
C ALA A 198 51.80 -1.69 -36.15
N ALA A 199 51.41 -2.05 -34.92
CA ALA A 199 51.83 -3.31 -34.31
C ALA A 199 51.16 -4.51 -34.99
N ALA A 200 51.92 -5.57 -35.27
CA ALA A 200 51.39 -6.78 -35.91
C ALA A 200 50.26 -7.44 -35.10
N SER A 201 50.33 -7.37 -33.76
CA SER A 201 49.29 -7.84 -32.84
C SER A 201 47.99 -7.03 -32.90
N MET A 202 48.02 -5.83 -33.48
CA MET A 202 46.89 -4.90 -33.59
C MET A 202 46.33 -4.81 -35.01
N LYS A 203 46.65 -5.77 -35.86
CA LYS A 203 46.10 -5.87 -37.21
C LYS A 203 44.56 -5.91 -37.13
N ASN A 204 43.91 -5.00 -37.87
CA ASN A 204 42.45 -4.80 -37.90
C ASN A 204 41.83 -4.10 -36.68
N ILE A 205 42.63 -3.61 -35.73
CA ILE A 205 42.12 -2.82 -34.59
C ILE A 205 42.14 -1.36 -34.99
N ARG A 206 40.98 -0.76 -35.22
CA ARG A 206 40.89 0.60 -35.77
C ARG A 206 41.10 1.68 -34.72
N ASN A 207 40.64 1.44 -33.49
CA ASN A 207 40.65 2.42 -32.41
C ASN A 207 40.53 1.75 -31.03
N ASN A 208 40.48 2.57 -29.99
CA ASN A 208 40.30 2.16 -28.60
C ASN A 208 38.99 1.41 -28.35
N TRP A 209 37.94 1.66 -29.13
CA TRP A 209 36.68 0.93 -29.04
C TRP A 209 36.87 -0.54 -29.43
N ASP A 210 37.48 -0.81 -30.59
CA ASP A 210 37.77 -2.17 -31.06
C ASP A 210 38.65 -2.93 -30.06
N LEU A 211 39.72 -2.28 -29.56
CA LEU A 211 40.60 -2.90 -28.57
C LEU A 211 39.83 -3.27 -27.29
N SER A 212 39.00 -2.37 -26.79
CA SER A 212 38.22 -2.60 -25.58
C SER A 212 37.23 -3.77 -25.74
N ALA A 213 36.56 -3.88 -26.88
CA ALA A 213 35.63 -4.97 -27.16
C ALA A 213 36.34 -6.31 -27.29
N LEU A 214 37.51 -6.36 -27.95
CA LEU A 214 38.30 -7.58 -28.07
C LEU A 214 38.90 -8.03 -26.74
N ARG A 215 39.31 -7.11 -25.88
CA ARG A 215 39.75 -7.43 -24.52
C ARG A 215 38.65 -8.13 -23.74
N ALA A 216 37.44 -7.56 -23.73
CA ALA A 216 36.28 -8.20 -23.12
C ALA A 216 35.98 -9.58 -23.73
N SER A 217 36.03 -9.69 -25.06
CA SER A 217 35.83 -10.96 -25.77
C SER A 217 36.89 -12.00 -25.42
N SER A 218 38.13 -11.58 -25.19
CA SER A 218 39.24 -12.49 -24.84
C SER A 218 39.03 -13.08 -23.44
N VAL A 219 38.53 -12.27 -22.50
CA VAL A 219 38.14 -12.77 -21.17
C VAL A 219 36.95 -13.72 -21.27
N VAL A 220 35.91 -13.40 -22.06
CA VAL A 220 34.78 -14.31 -22.31
C VAL A 220 35.28 -15.66 -22.83
N GLN A 221 36.11 -15.65 -23.87
CA GLN A 221 36.62 -16.87 -24.49
C GLN A 221 37.45 -17.68 -23.49
N TYR A 222 38.30 -17.02 -22.72
CA TYR A 222 39.11 -17.67 -21.69
C TYR A 222 38.23 -18.35 -20.62
N LEU A 223 37.17 -17.69 -20.15
CA LEU A 223 36.22 -18.24 -19.18
C LEU A 223 35.47 -19.48 -19.72
N ILE A 224 35.14 -19.48 -21.00
CA ILE A 224 34.50 -20.62 -21.67
C ILE A 224 35.48 -21.78 -21.78
N ASP A 225 36.65 -21.54 -22.37
CA ASP A 225 37.58 -22.61 -22.77
C ASP A 225 38.28 -23.27 -21.58
N HIS A 226 38.59 -22.50 -20.53
CA HIS A 226 39.41 -22.99 -19.40
C HIS A 226 38.57 -23.34 -18.17
N PHE A 227 37.40 -22.72 -17.99
CA PHE A 227 36.57 -22.90 -16.79
C PHE A 227 35.15 -23.37 -17.06
N ASN A 228 34.81 -23.64 -18.33
CA ASN A 228 33.52 -24.21 -18.73
C ASN A 228 32.31 -23.35 -18.28
N VAL A 229 32.48 -22.03 -18.25
CA VAL A 229 31.38 -21.10 -17.98
C VAL A 229 30.40 -21.13 -19.17
N ALA A 230 29.10 -21.30 -18.88
CA ALA A 230 28.10 -21.46 -19.92
C ALA A 230 28.04 -20.22 -20.85
N PRO A 231 28.29 -20.35 -22.16
CA PRO A 231 28.38 -19.21 -23.08
C PRO A 231 27.11 -18.34 -23.11
N LYS A 232 25.94 -18.95 -22.95
CA LYS A 232 24.64 -18.24 -22.93
C LYS A 232 24.51 -17.19 -21.82
N ARG A 233 25.38 -17.21 -20.82
CA ARG A 233 25.39 -16.29 -19.67
C ARG A 233 26.38 -15.15 -19.84
N LEU A 234 27.22 -15.18 -20.87
CA LEU A 234 28.34 -14.26 -21.05
C LEU A 234 28.03 -13.27 -22.16
N THR A 235 28.25 -11.99 -21.88
CA THR A 235 28.23 -10.91 -22.87
C THR A 235 29.54 -10.14 -22.82
N ALA A 236 30.12 -9.82 -23.97
CA ALA A 236 31.28 -8.94 -24.07
C ALA A 236 30.87 -7.59 -24.69
N GLY A 237 31.32 -6.49 -24.07
CA GLY A 237 31.12 -5.12 -24.54
C GLY A 237 32.40 -4.31 -24.48
N GLY A 238 32.54 -3.34 -25.38
CA GLY A 238 33.61 -2.34 -25.36
C GLY A 238 33.05 -0.95 -25.09
N ARG A 239 33.72 -0.18 -24.24
CA ARG A 239 33.39 1.24 -24.00
C ARG A 239 34.44 2.22 -24.52
N GLY A 240 35.57 1.70 -25.04
CA GLY A 240 36.71 2.51 -25.46
C GLY A 240 37.20 3.44 -24.35
N GLU A 241 37.53 4.67 -24.74
CA GLU A 241 38.05 5.73 -23.85
C GLU A 241 36.95 6.62 -23.25
N PHE A 242 35.69 6.38 -23.62
CA PHE A 242 34.55 7.28 -23.34
C PHE A 242 33.90 7.07 -21.98
N ASN A 243 34.42 6.13 -21.17
CA ASN A 243 33.95 5.88 -19.80
C ASN A 243 35.12 5.90 -18.79
N PRO A 244 35.83 7.04 -18.64
CA PRO A 244 36.93 7.17 -17.69
C PRO A 244 36.41 7.24 -16.25
N LEU A 245 37.08 6.56 -15.32
CA LEU A 245 36.82 6.71 -13.87
C LEU A 245 37.49 7.96 -13.30
N VAL A 246 38.63 8.33 -13.88
CA VAL A 246 39.47 9.44 -13.43
C VAL A 246 40.09 10.16 -14.63
N SER A 247 40.68 11.35 -14.42
CA SER A 247 41.34 12.07 -15.51
C SER A 247 42.47 11.24 -16.16
N ASN A 248 42.59 11.34 -17.49
CA ASN A 248 43.67 10.74 -18.28
C ASN A 248 44.98 11.57 -18.29
N ASP A 249 45.02 12.70 -17.58
CA ASP A 249 46.18 13.60 -17.59
C ASP A 249 47.43 12.97 -16.95
N THR A 250 47.24 12.06 -15.98
CA THR A 250 48.33 11.41 -15.26
C THR A 250 48.51 9.96 -15.71
N ALA A 251 49.74 9.44 -15.62
CA ALA A 251 50.03 8.04 -15.93
C ALA A 251 49.23 7.07 -15.03
N VAL A 252 49.07 7.42 -13.76
CA VAL A 252 48.25 6.68 -12.79
C VAL A 252 46.78 6.69 -13.18
N GLY A 253 46.25 7.85 -13.61
CA GLY A 253 44.88 7.97 -14.07
C GLY A 253 44.60 7.13 -15.31
N ARG A 254 45.50 7.16 -16.30
CA ARG A 254 45.43 6.30 -17.48
C ARG A 254 45.46 4.82 -17.12
N GLN A 255 46.34 4.41 -16.20
CA GLN A 255 46.38 3.02 -15.73
C GLN A 255 45.04 2.58 -15.10
N ARG A 256 44.40 3.43 -14.29
CA ARG A 256 43.09 3.14 -13.70
C ARG A 256 41.96 3.07 -14.74
N ASN A 257 42.05 3.84 -15.82
CA ASN A 257 41.06 3.83 -16.89
C ASN A 257 41.18 2.59 -17.78
N ARG A 258 42.41 2.06 -17.99
CA ARG A 258 42.66 0.77 -18.63
C ARG A 258 42.24 -0.38 -17.69
N ARG A 259 40.99 -0.79 -17.79
CA ARG A 259 40.38 -1.80 -16.92
C ARG A 259 39.38 -2.66 -17.67
N THR A 260 39.20 -3.89 -17.20
CA THR A 260 38.07 -4.74 -17.58
C THR A 260 37.13 -4.86 -16.40
N GLN A 261 35.85 -4.55 -16.61
CA GLN A 261 34.81 -4.68 -15.60
C GLN A 261 34.05 -5.97 -15.85
N ILE A 262 34.00 -6.85 -14.86
CA ILE A 262 33.17 -8.05 -14.87
C ILE A 262 31.96 -7.75 -13.99
N ILE A 263 30.79 -7.73 -14.60
CA ILE A 263 29.53 -7.30 -14.01
C ILE A 263 28.63 -8.52 -13.90
N ILE A 264 28.33 -8.94 -12.67
CA ILE A 264 27.46 -10.08 -12.39
C ILE A 264 26.09 -9.53 -11.99
N THR A 265 25.08 -9.80 -12.83
CA THR A 265 23.72 -9.25 -12.69
C THR A 265 22.70 -10.38 -12.57
N PRO A 266 21.63 -10.21 -11.78
CA PRO A 266 20.44 -11.07 -11.89
C PRO A 266 19.92 -11.05 -13.33
N LYS A 267 19.27 -12.13 -13.76
CA LYS A 267 18.61 -12.20 -15.08
C LYS A 267 17.58 -11.10 -15.22
N LEU A 268 17.51 -10.50 -16.41
CA LEU A 268 16.54 -9.44 -16.71
C LEU A 268 15.10 -9.92 -16.49
N ASP A 269 14.78 -11.19 -16.76
CA ASP A 269 13.46 -11.76 -16.52
C ASP A 269 13.10 -11.75 -15.02
N GLN A 270 14.06 -12.04 -14.14
CA GLN A 270 13.85 -11.94 -12.69
C GLN A 270 13.66 -10.48 -12.25
N PHE A 271 14.23 -9.53 -12.98
CA PHE A 271 14.01 -8.10 -12.74
C PHE A 271 12.65 -7.63 -13.26
N MET A 272 12.17 -8.13 -14.40
CA MET A 272 10.83 -7.82 -14.90
C MET A 272 9.74 -8.43 -14.01
N ASP A 273 9.96 -9.63 -13.48
CA ASP A 273 9.09 -10.22 -12.44
C ASP A 273 8.97 -9.33 -11.19
N LEU A 274 9.97 -8.49 -10.88
CA LEU A 274 9.89 -7.52 -9.78
C LEU A 274 8.99 -6.32 -10.12
N ILE A 275 8.97 -5.91 -11.38
CA ILE A 275 8.19 -4.77 -11.86
C ILE A 275 6.73 -5.18 -12.07
N ASP A 276 6.48 -6.33 -12.67
CA ASP A 276 5.12 -6.83 -12.91
C ASP A 276 4.37 -7.17 -11.61
N LYS A 277 5.10 -7.36 -10.50
CA LYS A 277 4.54 -7.59 -9.15
C LYS A 277 4.50 -6.33 -8.28
N ALA A 278 4.99 -5.19 -8.77
CA ALA A 278 4.82 -3.94 -8.05
C ALA A 278 3.32 -3.60 -8.03
N PRO A 279 2.71 -3.33 -6.87
CA PRO A 279 1.32 -2.93 -6.83
C PRO A 279 1.17 -1.69 -7.72
N GLU A 280 0.28 -1.76 -8.71
CA GLU A 280 -0.04 -0.56 -9.49
C GLU A 280 -0.55 0.51 -8.52
N ASP A 281 0.01 1.72 -8.61
CA ASP A 281 -0.52 2.87 -7.88
C ASP A 281 -1.97 3.08 -8.34
N SER A 282 -2.91 2.50 -7.58
CA SER A 282 -4.35 2.69 -7.76
C SER A 282 -4.75 4.05 -7.20
N ASN A 283 -4.15 5.12 -7.74
CA ASN A 283 -4.60 6.49 -7.59
C ASN A 283 -5.06 6.97 -8.98
N LYS A 284 -6.28 6.58 -9.34
CA LYS A 284 -7.13 7.28 -10.31
C LYS A 284 -8.48 7.54 -9.66
#